data_AF-A0A925FRQ9-F1
#
_entry.id   AF-A0A925FRQ9-F1
#
_cell.length_a   1.000
_cell.length_b   1.000
_cell.length_c   1.000
_cell.angle_alpha   90.00
_cell.angle_beta   90.00
_cell.angle_gamma   90.00
#
_symmetry.space_group_name_H-M   'P 1'
#
loop_
_entity.id
_entity.type
_entity.pdbx_description
1 polymer ?
#
loop_
_entity_poly.entity_id
_entity_poly.type
_entity_poly.pdbx_seq_one_letter_code
_entity_poly.pdbx_strand_id
1 'polypeptide(L)'
;MRLLLSLPLIVAVLFSSAQDLNGIWRGKLIQEAGGCYPEYNLELQINFIQTANTITGRAYDYYDTTRYVKLDFSGRFNATTKRMVLIENNLMESKIPVYCVPCVKTFDLTWSRSGGDEVLTGESKGREFGSNKACPSYKLTLK
;
A
#
# COMPACT_ATOMS: atom_id res chain seq x y z
N MET A 1 -27.71 -23.66 -56.23
CA MET A 1 -26.95 -22.49 -55.73
C MET A 1 -26.98 -22.56 -54.21
N ARG A 2 -25.90 -23.02 -53.57
CA ARG A 2 -25.85 -23.19 -52.10
C ARG A 2 -25.45 -21.84 -51.48
N LEU A 3 -26.37 -21.17 -50.80
CA LEU A 3 -26.08 -19.96 -50.03
C LEU A 3 -25.27 -20.38 -48.78
N LEU A 4 -23.98 -20.05 -48.76
CA LEU A 4 -23.16 -20.12 -47.57
C LEU A 4 -23.47 -18.88 -46.71
N LEU A 5 -24.22 -19.05 -45.62
CA LEU A 5 -24.34 -18.03 -44.58
C LEU A 5 -23.00 -17.93 -43.82
N SER A 6 -22.17 -16.96 -44.18
CA SER A 6 -21.02 -16.58 -43.37
C SER A 6 -21.48 -15.77 -42.16
N LEU A 7 -21.59 -16.42 -41.01
CA LEU A 7 -21.83 -15.81 -39.70
C LEU A 7 -20.64 -14.88 -39.36
N PRO A 8 -20.83 -13.59 -39.11
CA PRO A 8 -19.73 -12.72 -38.71
C PRO A 8 -19.37 -13.06 -37.25
N LEU A 9 -18.16 -13.59 -37.06
CA LEU A 9 -17.56 -13.83 -35.75
C LEU A 9 -17.27 -12.46 -35.12
N ILE A 10 -18.21 -11.98 -34.29
CA ILE A 10 -18.02 -10.78 -33.46
C ILE A 10 -16.96 -11.10 -32.41
N VAL A 11 -15.71 -10.74 -32.71
CA VAL A 11 -14.61 -10.76 -31.74
C VAL A 11 -14.82 -9.59 -30.78
N ALA A 12 -15.48 -9.86 -29.66
CA ALA A 12 -15.52 -8.92 -28.55
C ALA A 12 -14.11 -8.83 -27.95
N VAL A 13 -13.37 -7.79 -28.32
CA VAL A 13 -12.11 -7.44 -27.67
C VAL A 13 -12.45 -6.97 -26.26
N LEU A 14 -12.39 -7.89 -25.29
CA LEU A 14 -12.44 -7.54 -23.88
C LEU A 14 -11.17 -6.76 -23.57
N PHE A 15 -11.30 -5.43 -23.48
CA PHE A 15 -10.27 -4.58 -22.88
C PHE A 15 -10.19 -4.96 -21.40
N SER A 16 -9.31 -5.90 -21.07
CA SER A 16 -8.91 -6.16 -19.70
C SER A 16 -8.14 -4.93 -19.21
N SER A 17 -8.83 -4.01 -18.54
CA SER A 17 -8.20 -2.93 -17.79
C SER A 17 -7.32 -3.57 -16.71
N ALA A 18 -6.02 -3.68 -16.98
CA ALA A 18 -5.06 -4.07 -15.97
C ALA A 18 -5.12 -3.04 -14.82
N GLN A 19 -5.20 -3.51 -13.57
CA GLN A 19 -5.13 -2.60 -12.42
C GLN A 19 -3.71 -2.07 -12.32
N ASP A 20 -3.55 -0.75 -12.46
CA ASP A 20 -2.29 -0.09 -12.19
C ASP A 20 -2.28 0.39 -10.74
N LEU A 21 -1.49 -0.30 -9.89
CA LEU A 21 -1.32 0.05 -8.48
C LEU A 21 -0.07 0.89 -8.25
N ASN A 22 0.72 1.14 -9.30
CA ASN A 22 1.95 1.90 -9.22
C ASN A 22 1.65 3.35 -8.85
N GLY A 23 2.55 3.95 -8.06
CA GLY A 23 2.46 5.35 -7.73
C GLY A 23 2.66 5.62 -6.26
N ILE A 24 2.19 6.80 -5.84
CA ILE A 24 2.39 7.30 -4.49
C ILE A 24 1.03 7.44 -3.81
N TRP A 25 0.83 6.65 -2.77
CA TRP A 25 -0.40 6.61 -1.99
C TRP A 25 -0.18 7.32 -0.66
N ARG A 26 -1.02 8.32 -0.36
CA ARG A 26 -0.86 9.16 0.83
C ARG A 26 -2.06 9.10 1.74
N GLY A 27 -1.80 9.12 3.03
CA GLY A 27 -2.83 9.27 4.05
C GLY A 27 -2.24 9.68 5.39
N LYS A 28 -3.08 9.60 6.43
CA LYS A 28 -2.71 9.98 7.79
C LYS A 28 -2.86 8.82 8.75
N LEU A 29 -1.94 8.76 9.70
CA LEU A 29 -1.94 7.90 10.87
C LEU A 29 -2.28 8.78 12.07
N ILE A 30 -3.47 8.63 12.62
CA ILE A 30 -3.85 9.29 13.87
C ILE A 30 -3.47 8.35 15.01
N GLN A 31 -2.55 8.78 15.86
CA GLN A 31 -2.12 8.00 17.03
C GLN A 31 -2.99 8.33 18.23
N GLU A 32 -3.38 7.28 18.98
CA GLU A 32 -3.85 7.48 20.35
C GLU A 32 -2.68 7.95 21.25
N ALA A 33 -2.99 8.51 22.42
CA ALA A 33 -1.99 9.08 23.32
C ALA A 33 -0.86 8.08 23.65
N GLY A 34 0.40 8.50 23.51
CA GLY A 34 1.58 7.71 23.90
C GLY A 34 2.57 7.39 22.79
N GLY A 35 2.28 7.74 21.54
CA GLY A 35 3.28 7.67 20.47
C GLY A 35 4.10 8.94 20.31
N CYS A 36 5.08 8.92 19.40
CA CYS A 36 6.12 9.96 19.35
C CYS A 36 5.63 11.33 18.89
N TYR A 37 4.53 11.35 18.11
CA TYR A 37 3.83 12.53 17.64
C TYR A 37 2.32 12.22 17.57
N PRO A 38 1.43 13.22 17.67
CA PRO A 38 -0.01 12.97 17.70
C PRO A 38 -0.59 12.51 16.35
N GLU A 39 -0.02 12.98 15.25
CA GLU A 39 -0.43 12.65 13.88
C GLU A 39 0.81 12.50 13.01
N TYR A 40 0.77 11.55 12.08
CA TYR A 40 1.80 11.37 11.06
C TYR A 40 1.15 11.29 9.70
N ASN A 41 1.88 11.73 8.70
CA ASN A 41 1.59 11.41 7.32
C ASN A 41 2.27 10.09 6.97
N LEU A 42 1.58 9.27 6.19
CA LEU A 42 2.10 8.05 5.60
C LEU A 42 2.09 8.21 4.09
N GLU A 43 3.22 7.88 3.47
CA GLU A 43 3.35 7.77 2.02
C GLU A 43 3.88 6.38 1.65
N LEU A 44 3.15 5.67 0.79
CA LEU A 44 3.58 4.40 0.20
C LEU A 44 3.90 4.60 -1.27
N GLN A 45 5.16 4.41 -1.64
CA GLN A 45 5.61 4.44 -3.03
C GLN A 45 5.62 3.01 -3.56
N ILE A 46 4.58 2.64 -4.31
CA ILE A 46 4.33 1.28 -4.77
C ILE A 46 4.90 1.06 -6.18
N ASN A 47 5.66 -0.02 -6.33
CA ASN A 47 6.01 -0.64 -7.59
C ASN A 47 5.34 -2.02 -7.69
N PHE A 48 4.40 -2.17 -8.63
CA PHE A 48 3.59 -3.37 -8.83
C PHE A 48 3.97 -4.10 -10.12
N ILE A 49 4.43 -5.34 -9.97
CA ILE A 49 4.75 -6.25 -11.07
C ILE A 49 3.54 -7.14 -11.33
N GLN A 50 2.68 -6.72 -12.27
CA GLN A 50 1.41 -7.38 -12.59
C GLN A 50 1.55 -8.87 -12.92
N THR A 51 2.59 -9.26 -13.66
CA THR A 51 2.81 -10.66 -14.10
C THR A 51 3.07 -11.62 -12.94
N ALA A 52 3.61 -11.13 -11.83
CA ALA A 52 3.95 -11.94 -10.65
C ALA A 52 3.00 -11.70 -9.46
N ASN A 53 2.10 -10.72 -9.56
CA ASN A 53 1.29 -10.20 -8.47
C ASN A 53 2.15 -9.80 -7.25
N THR A 54 3.34 -9.25 -7.52
CA THR A 54 4.34 -8.89 -6.52
C THR A 54 4.43 -7.37 -6.41
N ILE A 55 4.56 -6.88 -5.18
CA ILE A 55 4.76 -5.47 -4.88
C ILE A 55 6.12 -5.29 -4.21
N THR A 56 6.83 -4.24 -4.60
CA THR A 56 7.96 -3.68 -3.85
C THR A 56 7.73 -2.19 -3.67
N GLY A 57 8.46 -1.56 -2.75
CA GLY A 57 8.30 -0.12 -2.58
C GLY A 57 9.00 0.45 -1.36
N ARG A 58 8.63 1.68 -1.03
CA ARG A 58 9.13 2.42 0.13
C ARG A 58 7.98 3.01 0.92
N ALA A 59 8.01 2.83 2.23
CA ALA A 59 7.16 3.53 3.17
C ALA A 59 7.90 4.75 3.72
N TYR A 60 7.20 5.87 3.81
CA TYR A 60 7.69 7.11 4.37
C TYR A 60 6.69 7.62 5.41
N ASP A 61 7.03 7.42 6.69
CA ASP A 61 6.30 7.95 7.82
C ASP A 61 6.92 9.27 8.23
N TYR A 62 6.16 10.37 8.22
CA TYR A 62 6.72 11.67 8.53
C TYR A 62 5.76 12.57 9.30
N TYR A 63 6.34 13.31 10.25
CA TYR A 63 5.67 14.44 10.88
C TYR A 63 5.92 15.71 10.06
N ASP A 64 7.17 15.93 9.65
CA ASP A 64 7.60 16.99 8.75
C ASP A 64 8.85 16.58 7.95
N THR A 65 9.46 17.51 7.23
CA THR A 65 10.66 17.25 6.40
C THR A 65 11.93 16.97 7.20
N THR A 66 11.93 17.25 8.50
CA THR A 66 13.07 17.03 9.42
C THR A 66 12.87 15.81 10.33
N ARG A 67 11.62 15.34 10.47
CA ARG A 67 11.21 14.28 11.39
C ARG A 67 10.48 13.16 10.67
N TYR A 68 11.18 12.08 10.38
CA TYR A 68 10.65 10.99 9.56
C TYR A 68 11.37 9.65 9.73
N VAL A 69 10.74 8.60 9.19
CA VAL A 69 11.27 7.25 9.06
C VAL A 69 11.00 6.75 7.63
N LYS A 70 11.98 6.11 7.01
CA LYS A 70 11.86 5.45 5.70
C LYS A 70 12.18 3.98 5.83
N LEU A 71 11.32 3.13 5.28
CA LEU A 71 11.53 1.69 5.20
C LEU A 71 11.32 1.22 3.76
N ASP A 72 11.99 0.13 3.38
CA ASP A 72 11.57 -0.63 2.21
C ASP A 72 10.44 -1.60 2.58
N PHE A 73 9.63 -1.99 1.60
CA PHE A 73 8.66 -3.05 1.78
C PHE A 73 8.56 -3.96 0.57
N SER A 74 8.05 -5.15 0.81
CA SER A 74 7.67 -6.11 -0.21
C SER A 74 6.27 -6.63 0.09
N GLY A 75 5.58 -7.14 -0.92
CA GLY A 75 4.20 -7.56 -0.73
C GLY A 75 3.62 -8.33 -1.90
N ARG A 76 2.35 -8.70 -1.76
CA ARG A 76 1.58 -9.36 -2.81
C ARG A 76 0.21 -8.73 -2.95
N PHE A 77 -0.31 -8.74 -4.16
CA PHE A 77 -1.68 -8.33 -4.47
C PHE A 77 -2.52 -9.53 -4.90
N ASN A 78 -3.75 -9.58 -4.45
CA ASN A 78 -4.74 -10.55 -4.90
C ASN A 78 -5.76 -9.83 -5.79
N ALA A 79 -5.69 -10.06 -7.10
CA ALA A 79 -6.58 -9.42 -8.07
C ALA A 79 -8.05 -9.83 -7.95
N THR A 80 -8.35 -10.98 -7.33
CA THR A 80 -9.72 -11.44 -7.09
C THR A 80 -10.35 -10.69 -5.92
N THR A 81 -9.64 -10.58 -4.80
CA THR A 81 -10.16 -9.92 -3.59
C THR A 81 -9.83 -8.44 -3.49
N LYS A 82 -9.00 -7.92 -4.41
CA LYS A 82 -8.44 -6.56 -4.40
C LYS A 82 -7.62 -6.25 -3.13
N ARG A 83 -7.18 -7.28 -2.41
CA ARG A 83 -6.40 -7.15 -1.18
C ARG A 83 -4.90 -7.16 -1.48
N MET A 84 -4.14 -6.29 -0.82
CA MET A 84 -2.68 -6.35 -0.76
C MET A 84 -2.20 -6.49 0.69
N VAL A 85 -1.12 -7.25 0.85
CA VAL A 85 -0.37 -7.32 2.10
C VAL A 85 1.03 -6.83 1.80
N LEU A 86 1.44 -5.75 2.48
CA LEU A 86 2.77 -5.14 2.37
C LEU A 86 3.49 -5.31 3.70
N ILE A 87 4.73 -5.74 3.68
CA ILE A 87 5.55 -6.00 4.86
C ILE A 87 6.80 -5.14 4.74
N GLU A 88 6.97 -4.19 5.67
CA GLU A 88 8.21 -3.44 5.79
C GLU A 88 9.34 -4.38 6.22
N ASN A 89 10.49 -4.30 5.55
CA ASN A 89 11.59 -5.24 5.78
C ASN A 89 12.77 -4.59 6.50
N ASN A 90 13.28 -3.48 5.94
CA ASN A 90 14.51 -2.84 6.38
C ASN A 90 14.28 -1.35 6.66
N LEU A 91 14.83 -0.89 7.78
CA LEU A 91 14.94 0.53 8.09
C LEU A 91 16.02 1.16 7.22
N MET A 92 15.63 2.11 6.36
CA MET A 92 16.52 2.78 5.42
C MET A 92 17.08 4.07 6.00
N GLU A 93 16.21 4.86 6.63
CA GLU A 93 16.59 6.14 7.22
C GLU A 93 15.66 6.45 8.40
N SER A 94 16.20 7.03 9.47
CA SER A 94 15.43 7.48 10.61
C SER A 94 15.97 8.82 11.09
N LYS A 95 15.08 9.81 11.17
CA LYS A 95 15.32 11.12 11.76
C LYS A 95 14.23 11.39 12.78
N ILE A 96 14.29 10.72 13.92
CA ILE A 96 13.39 10.92 15.05
C ILE A 96 14.22 11.06 16.33
N PRO A 97 13.66 11.64 17.41
CA PRO A 97 14.36 11.76 18.69
C PRO A 97 14.83 10.40 19.21
N VAL A 98 15.92 10.38 19.98
CA VAL A 98 16.54 9.14 20.47
C VAL A 98 15.62 8.34 21.40
N TYR A 99 14.68 9.00 22.08
CA TYR A 99 13.67 8.35 22.92
C TYR A 99 12.53 7.69 22.12
N CYS A 100 12.55 7.81 20.78
CA CYS A 100 11.57 7.23 19.88
C CYS A 100 12.13 6.02 19.14
N VAL A 101 11.35 4.94 19.10
CA VAL A 101 11.71 3.73 18.37
C VAL A 101 10.84 3.62 17.11
N PRO A 102 11.42 3.49 15.91
CA PRO A 102 10.66 3.26 14.68
C PRO A 102 9.83 1.98 14.76
N CYS A 103 8.68 1.95 14.09
CA CYS A 103 7.85 0.75 13.96
C CYS A 103 8.00 0.14 12.57
N VAL A 104 8.33 -1.16 12.51
CA VAL A 104 8.26 -1.97 11.30
C VAL A 104 6.84 -2.54 11.19
N LYS A 105 6.16 -2.22 10.10
CA LYS A 105 4.72 -2.44 9.92
C LYS A 105 4.42 -3.45 8.81
N THR A 106 3.33 -4.18 9.02
CA THR A 106 2.61 -4.91 8.00
C THR A 106 1.30 -4.17 7.72
N PHE A 107 1.08 -3.83 6.46
CA PHE A 107 -0.15 -3.22 5.96
C PHE A 107 -1.04 -4.29 5.34
N ASP A 108 -2.29 -4.33 5.76
CA ASP A 108 -3.35 -5.14 5.15
C ASP A 108 -4.38 -4.17 4.55
N LEU A 109 -4.34 -4.02 3.23
CA LEU A 109 -5.08 -2.98 2.51
C LEU A 109 -5.97 -3.60 1.44
N THR A 110 -7.10 -2.98 1.18
CA THR A 110 -8.01 -3.30 0.08
C THR A 110 -8.09 -2.12 -0.86
N TRP A 111 -7.86 -2.36 -2.14
CA TRP A 111 -8.03 -1.38 -3.20
C TRP A 111 -9.50 -1.31 -3.64
N SER A 112 -9.96 -0.09 -3.89
CA SER A 112 -11.27 0.18 -4.46
C SER A 112 -11.18 1.35 -5.44
N ARG A 113 -12.09 1.38 -6.42
CA ARG A 113 -12.23 2.48 -7.37
C ARG A 113 -13.68 2.86 -7.55
N SER A 114 -13.99 4.15 -7.44
CA SER A 114 -15.34 4.69 -7.65
C SER A 114 -15.25 6.05 -8.31
N GLY A 115 -16.01 6.29 -9.37
CA GLY A 115 -16.09 7.62 -10.00
C GLY A 115 -14.77 8.17 -10.57
N GLY A 116 -13.76 7.33 -10.76
CA GLY A 116 -12.42 7.73 -11.20
C GLY A 116 -11.40 7.79 -10.06
N ASP A 117 -11.84 7.91 -8.81
CA ASP A 117 -10.99 7.94 -7.63
C ASP A 117 -10.61 6.53 -7.19
N GLU A 118 -9.33 6.33 -6.90
CA GLU A 118 -8.81 5.09 -6.33
C GLU A 118 -8.46 5.29 -4.86
N VAL A 119 -8.73 4.28 -4.03
CA VAL A 119 -8.50 4.34 -2.58
C VAL A 119 -7.98 3.01 -2.08
N LEU A 120 -6.96 3.05 -1.22
CA LEU A 120 -6.54 1.92 -0.39
C LEU A 120 -7.08 2.11 1.02
N THR A 121 -7.87 1.16 1.51
CA THR A 121 -8.38 1.17 2.89
C THR A 121 -7.98 -0.08 3.64
N GLY A 122 -7.65 0.04 4.92
CA GLY A 122 -7.34 -1.15 5.72
C GLY A 122 -6.72 -0.82 7.06
N GLU A 123 -5.78 -1.65 7.49
CA GLU A 123 -5.08 -1.47 8.76
C GLU A 123 -3.59 -1.75 8.66
N SER A 124 -2.82 -1.13 9.56
CA SER A 124 -1.42 -1.47 9.80
C SER A 124 -1.23 -2.00 11.20
N LYS A 125 -0.41 -3.04 11.34
CA LYS A 125 0.09 -3.56 12.61
C LYS A 125 1.61 -3.57 12.57
N GLY A 126 2.27 -3.40 13.70
CA GLY A 126 3.73 -3.35 13.68
C GLY A 126 4.38 -3.73 15.00
N ARG A 127 5.70 -3.75 14.95
CA ARG A 127 6.58 -3.95 16.10
C ARG A 127 7.70 -2.92 16.09
N GLU A 128 8.19 -2.58 17.26
CA GLU A 128 9.36 -1.73 17.40
C GLU A 128 10.56 -2.34 16.69
N PHE A 129 11.32 -1.51 15.98
CA PHE A 129 12.53 -1.91 15.31
C PHE A 129 13.55 -2.44 16.34
N GLY A 130 14.07 -3.64 16.10
CA GLY A 130 15.03 -4.29 17.01
C GLY A 130 14.42 -4.93 18.26
N SER A 131 13.09 -4.94 18.41
CA SER A 131 12.41 -5.60 19.54
C SER A 131 11.16 -6.36 19.10
N ASN A 132 10.55 -7.11 20.03
CA ASN A 132 9.25 -7.78 19.82
C ASN A 132 8.08 -7.00 20.45
N LYS A 133 8.33 -5.78 20.94
CA LYS A 133 7.27 -4.95 21.50
C LYS A 133 6.33 -4.49 20.39
N ALA A 134 5.04 -4.73 20.57
CA ALA A 134 4.03 -4.35 19.60
C ALA A 134 3.89 -2.82 19.53
N CYS A 135 3.78 -2.30 18.31
CA CYS A 135 3.34 -0.94 18.06
C CYS A 135 1.80 -0.88 17.99
N PRO A 136 1.18 0.26 18.29
CA PRO A 136 -0.25 0.41 18.11
C PRO A 136 -0.66 0.15 16.66
N SER A 137 -1.88 -0.34 16.47
CA SER A 137 -2.46 -0.61 15.16
C SER A 137 -3.29 0.58 14.70
N TYR A 138 -3.31 0.85 13.39
CA TYR A 138 -3.99 2.01 12.83
C TYR A 138 -4.88 1.60 11.68
N LYS A 139 -6.06 2.22 11.59
CA LYS A 139 -6.86 2.19 10.37
C LYS A 139 -6.31 3.21 9.38
N LEU A 140 -6.32 2.83 8.11
CA LEU A 140 -5.71 3.58 7.03
C LEU A 140 -6.70 3.83 5.90
N THR A 141 -6.59 5.02 5.32
CA THR A 141 -7.20 5.38 4.04
C THR A 141 -6.15 6.18 3.27
N LEU A 142 -5.72 5.64 2.13
CA LEU A 142 -4.71 6.24 1.26
C LEU A 142 -5.33 6.57 -0.09
N LYS A 143 -4.94 7.73 -0.65
CA LYS A 143 -5.34 8.22 -1.97
C LYS A 143 -4.13 8.68 -2.77
#